data_AF-A0A3M1IPI8-F1
#
_entry.id   AF-A0A3M1IPI8-F1
#
_cell.length_a   1.000
_cell.length_b   1.000
_cell.length_c   1.000
_cell.angle_alpha   90.00
_cell.angle_beta   90.00
_cell.angle_gamma   90.00
#
_symmetry.space_group_name_H-M   'P 1'
#
loop_
_entity.id
_entity.type
_entity.pdbx_description
1 polymer ?
#
loop_
_entity_poly.entity_id
_entity_poly.type
_entity_poly.pdbx_seq_one_letter_code
_entity_poly.pdbx_strand_id
1 'polypeptide(L)'
;FTLSNRSAFPGVNCLLLVKNFEGHKSRNPSNKFAIHERTENTIEAQNTLHVFPAGGHQPQSQDYRNRKEHSIWRTAVREFLEELFDKEELARIHNGSEDFFEHPEVKPYIDAIFRFPRCAAVYFLGMGFDPLTTKPEILVSIVVDWERVAFAPDNPRLGHQSFEKDMEKNFEGGEVHFEEATSDNLKKEAIEGRNGKPALPAGAACMLLASRPGFLEHMLAMK
;
A
#
# COMPACT_ATOMS: atom_id res chain seq x y z
N PHE A 1 23.59 9.67 -23.52
CA PHE A 1 22.89 9.22 -22.30
C PHE A 1 23.81 8.28 -21.54
N THR A 2 24.23 8.63 -20.32
CA THR A 2 25.21 7.85 -19.54
C THR A 2 24.48 7.21 -18.35
N LEU A 3 24.19 5.91 -18.44
CA LEU A 3 23.43 5.16 -17.43
C LEU A 3 24.25 4.76 -16.20
N SER A 4 25.59 4.95 -16.24
CA SER A 4 26.51 4.48 -15.20
C SER A 4 26.54 5.33 -13.92
N ASN A 5 25.83 6.46 -13.87
CA ASN A 5 25.82 7.40 -12.74
C ASN A 5 24.46 7.52 -12.03
N ARG A 6 23.52 6.61 -12.28
CA ARG A 6 22.23 6.58 -11.58
C ARG A 6 22.10 5.32 -10.74
N SER A 7 21.98 5.50 -9.42
CA SER A 7 21.46 4.45 -8.54
C SER A 7 19.94 4.44 -8.70
N ALA A 8 19.42 3.52 -9.51
CA ALA A 8 17.99 3.35 -9.69
C ALA A 8 17.45 2.50 -8.53
N PHE A 9 17.05 3.14 -7.44
CA PHE A 9 16.31 2.45 -6.39
C PHE A 9 14.91 2.11 -6.91
N PRO A 10 14.47 0.85 -6.75
CA PRO A 10 13.16 0.47 -7.24
C PRO A 10 12.06 1.19 -6.46
N GLY A 11 11.05 1.68 -7.16
CA GLY A 11 9.79 2.06 -6.51
C GLY A 11 9.00 0.82 -6.14
N VAL A 12 8.24 0.90 -5.05
CA VAL A 12 7.30 -0.14 -4.63
C VAL A 12 5.92 0.48 -4.63
N ASN A 13 5.05 -0.01 -5.51
CA ASN A 13 3.70 0.49 -5.69
C ASN A 13 2.74 -0.59 -5.24
N CYS A 14 1.89 -0.27 -4.28
CA CYS A 14 0.99 -1.23 -3.67
C CYS A 14 -0.47 -0.88 -3.95
N LEU A 15 -1.20 -1.83 -4.54
CA LEU A 15 -2.66 -1.78 -4.57
C LEU A 15 -3.21 -2.33 -3.25
N LEU A 16 -3.83 -1.49 -2.44
CA LEU A 16 -4.56 -1.92 -1.25
C LEU A 16 -5.97 -2.41 -1.62
N LEU A 17 -6.26 -3.64 -1.23
CA LEU A 17 -7.56 -4.30 -1.26
C LEU A 17 -8.04 -4.52 0.17
N VAL A 18 -9.25 -4.08 0.49
CA VAL A 18 -9.86 -4.22 1.83
C VAL A 18 -11.10 -5.10 1.70
N LYS A 19 -11.08 -6.27 2.35
CA LYS A 19 -12.24 -7.14 2.47
C LYS A 19 -13.10 -6.72 3.65
N ASN A 20 -14.39 -7.01 3.56
CA ASN A 20 -15.37 -6.71 4.60
C ASN A 20 -15.34 -5.23 5.00
N PHE A 21 -15.19 -4.36 4.01
CA PHE A 21 -15.16 -2.92 4.21
C PHE A 21 -16.54 -2.43 4.63
N GLU A 22 -16.61 -1.89 5.84
CA GLU A 22 -17.76 -1.15 6.36
C GLU A 22 -17.44 0.35 6.30
N GLY A 23 -17.86 0.98 5.21
CA GLY A 23 -17.74 2.42 5.04
C GLY A 23 -18.86 3.19 5.74
N HIS A 24 -18.66 4.49 5.94
CA HIS A 24 -19.67 5.37 6.56
C HIS A 24 -21.03 5.38 5.86
N LYS A 25 -21.05 5.04 4.56
CA LYS A 25 -22.22 5.14 3.68
C LYS A 25 -22.83 3.79 3.27
N SER A 26 -22.21 2.65 3.62
CA SER A 26 -22.71 1.32 3.25
C SER A 26 -23.01 0.48 4.49
N ARG A 27 -24.22 -0.10 4.55
CA ARG A 27 -24.63 -1.04 5.61
C ARG A 27 -24.25 -2.50 5.32
N ASN A 28 -23.81 -2.80 4.10
CA ASN A 28 -23.38 -4.15 3.73
C ASN A 28 -21.86 -4.17 3.53
N PRO A 29 -21.14 -5.07 4.21
CA PRO A 29 -19.72 -5.30 3.97
C PRO A 29 -19.49 -5.63 2.49
N SER A 30 -18.48 -4.99 1.91
CA SER A 30 -18.09 -5.18 0.51
C SER A 30 -16.58 -5.22 0.40
N ASN A 31 -16.05 -5.71 -0.72
CA ASN A 31 -14.59 -5.65 -0.96
C ASN A 31 -14.29 -4.35 -1.70
N LYS A 32 -13.32 -3.59 -1.21
CA LYS A 32 -12.92 -2.30 -1.79
C LYS A 32 -11.46 -2.31 -2.22
N PHE A 33 -11.11 -1.47 -3.17
CA PHE A 33 -9.73 -1.07 -3.41
C PHE A 33 -9.57 0.42 -3.13
N ALA A 34 -8.38 0.81 -2.67
CA ALA A 34 -8.05 2.19 -2.38
C ALA A 34 -7.23 2.80 -3.52
N ILE A 35 -7.58 4.02 -3.90
CA ILE A 35 -6.77 4.89 -4.75
C ILE A 35 -6.69 6.26 -4.10
N HIS A 36 -5.58 6.97 -4.26
CA HIS A 36 -5.43 8.31 -3.74
C HIS A 36 -5.18 9.33 -4.86
N GLU A 37 -5.63 10.56 -4.65
CA GLU A 37 -5.27 11.69 -5.47
C GLU A 37 -4.01 12.35 -4.91
N ARG A 38 -2.91 12.35 -5.69
CA ARG A 38 -1.68 13.05 -5.28
C ARG A 38 -1.89 14.56 -5.36
N THR A 39 -1.72 15.24 -4.23
CA THR A 39 -1.87 16.70 -4.15
C THR A 39 -0.78 17.46 -4.91
N GLU A 40 -1.07 18.72 -5.24
CA GLU A 40 -0.16 19.65 -5.95
C GLU A 40 1.12 19.98 -5.16
N ASN A 41 1.22 19.60 -3.88
CA ASN A 41 2.38 19.87 -3.04
C ASN A 41 3.48 18.79 -3.14
N THR A 42 3.29 17.75 -3.93
CA THR A 42 4.30 16.70 -4.14
C THR A 42 5.26 17.06 -5.27
N ILE A 43 6.56 16.80 -5.09
CA ILE A 43 7.63 17.15 -6.06
C ILE A 43 7.53 16.31 -7.35
N GLU A 44 6.95 15.11 -7.27
CA GLU A 44 6.74 14.20 -8.39
C GLU A 44 5.25 13.81 -8.54
N ALA A 45 4.77 13.77 -9.80
CA ALA A 45 3.46 13.25 -10.19
C ALA A 45 2.23 14.00 -9.61
N GLN A 46 2.23 15.33 -9.71
CA GLN A 46 1.11 16.18 -9.30
C GLN A 46 -0.15 15.91 -10.12
N ASN A 47 -1.32 16.03 -9.47
CA ASN A 47 -2.64 15.97 -10.12
C ASN A 47 -2.91 14.64 -10.86
N THR A 48 -2.41 13.54 -10.29
CA THR A 48 -2.61 12.18 -10.81
C THR A 48 -3.24 11.29 -9.74
N LEU A 49 -3.86 10.21 -10.19
CA LEU A 49 -4.30 9.13 -9.32
C LEU A 49 -3.19 8.12 -9.18
N HIS A 50 -3.06 7.54 -8.00
CA HIS A 50 -2.14 6.45 -7.80
C HIS A 50 -2.71 5.41 -6.84
N VAL A 51 -2.11 4.22 -6.87
CA VAL A 51 -2.38 3.20 -5.87
C VAL A 51 -1.71 3.57 -4.56
N PHE A 52 -2.23 3.02 -3.48
CA PHE A 52 -1.82 3.31 -2.13
C PHE A 52 -1.71 2.02 -1.32
N PRO A 53 -0.62 1.77 -0.58
CA PRO A 53 0.53 2.66 -0.37
C PRO A 53 1.53 2.72 -1.53
N ALA A 54 2.32 3.78 -1.66
CA ALA A 54 3.33 3.88 -2.71
C ALA A 54 4.55 4.74 -2.35
N GLY A 55 5.74 4.13 -2.38
CA GLY A 55 6.99 4.80 -2.00
C GLY A 55 8.24 4.20 -2.64
N GLY A 56 9.39 4.79 -2.34
CA GLY A 56 10.70 4.29 -2.79
C GLY A 56 11.22 3.21 -1.86
N HIS A 57 11.85 2.16 -2.40
CA HIS A 57 12.61 1.25 -1.56
C HIS A 57 13.88 1.95 -1.02
N GLN A 58 13.82 2.41 0.23
CA GLN A 58 14.95 2.99 0.95
C GLN A 58 15.35 2.10 2.13
N PRO A 59 16.57 1.54 2.14
CA PRO A 59 17.11 0.85 3.33
C PRO A 59 17.19 1.83 4.50
N GLN A 60 16.78 1.39 5.70
CA GLN A 60 16.79 2.23 6.90
C GLN A 60 18.18 2.30 7.55
N SER A 61 19.02 1.27 7.37
CA SER A 61 20.38 1.28 7.88
C SER A 61 21.36 1.73 6.79
N GLN A 62 22.38 2.49 7.20
CA GLN A 62 23.54 2.76 6.35
C GLN A 62 24.43 1.51 6.16
N ASP A 63 24.20 0.45 6.94
CA ASP A 63 24.95 -0.80 6.88
C ASP A 63 24.17 -1.86 6.08
N TYR A 64 24.53 -2.02 4.79
CA TYR A 64 23.96 -2.99 3.83
C TYR A 64 24.00 -4.47 4.25
N ARG A 65 24.43 -4.77 5.49
CA ARG A 65 24.54 -6.13 6.04
C ARG A 65 23.20 -6.67 6.54
N ASN A 66 22.21 -5.83 6.82
CA ASN A 66 20.91 -6.29 7.28
C ASN A 66 20.06 -6.83 6.11
N ARG A 67 20.17 -8.13 5.84
CA ARG A 67 19.40 -8.81 4.77
C ARG A 67 17.88 -8.63 4.88
N LYS A 68 17.36 -8.33 6.07
CA LYS A 68 15.92 -8.05 6.26
C LYS A 68 15.50 -6.78 5.52
N GLU A 69 16.40 -5.82 5.33
CA GLU A 69 16.10 -4.55 4.66
C GLU A 69 15.93 -4.69 3.15
N HIS A 70 16.35 -5.82 2.55
CA HIS A 70 16.16 -6.10 1.12
C HIS A 70 14.81 -6.78 0.82
N SER A 71 13.95 -6.94 1.82
CA SER A 71 12.65 -7.58 1.66
C SER A 71 11.62 -6.60 1.10
N ILE A 72 11.17 -6.84 -0.14
CA ILE A 72 10.04 -6.12 -0.77
C ILE A 72 8.81 -6.12 0.14
N TRP A 73 8.55 -7.25 0.81
CA TRP A 73 7.45 -7.38 1.76
C TRP A 73 7.59 -6.38 2.90
N ARG A 74 8.79 -6.26 3.50
CA ARG A 74 9.03 -5.30 4.59
C ARG A 74 8.87 -3.87 4.12
N THR A 75 9.26 -3.56 2.88
CA THR A 75 9.04 -2.23 2.30
C THR A 75 7.56 -1.94 2.10
N ALA A 76 6.81 -2.84 1.46
CA ALA A 76 5.38 -2.65 1.23
C ALA A 76 4.61 -2.49 2.55
N VAL A 77 4.96 -3.29 3.57
CA VAL A 77 4.34 -3.20 4.89
C VAL A 77 4.77 -1.94 5.65
N ARG A 78 6.02 -1.50 5.52
CA ARG A 78 6.48 -0.24 6.11
C ARG A 78 5.70 0.94 5.53
N GLU A 79 5.64 1.07 4.20
CA GLU A 79 4.90 2.14 3.52
C GLU A 79 3.41 2.10 3.88
N PHE A 80 2.81 0.91 3.96
CA PHE A 80 1.45 0.74 4.47
C PHE A 80 1.29 1.35 5.86
N LEU A 81 2.19 1.05 6.80
CA LEU A 81 2.07 1.55 8.16
C LEU A 81 2.35 3.05 8.28
N GLU A 82 3.33 3.55 7.54
CA GLU A 82 3.69 4.97 7.51
C GLU A 82 2.51 5.78 6.99
N GLU A 83 1.95 5.41 5.84
CA GLU A 83 0.95 6.25 5.21
C GLU A 83 -0.48 6.05 5.75
N LEU A 84 -0.81 4.88 6.35
CA LEU A 84 -2.13 4.69 7.00
C LEU A 84 -2.17 5.12 8.47
N PHE A 85 -1.03 5.09 9.17
CA PHE A 85 -0.99 5.28 10.63
C PHE A 85 0.00 6.34 11.11
N ASP A 86 0.52 7.16 10.19
CA ASP A 86 1.45 8.28 10.47
C ASP A 86 2.65 7.84 11.33
N LYS A 87 3.28 6.74 10.91
CA LYS A 87 4.45 6.14 11.60
C LYS A 87 5.78 6.50 10.94
N GLU A 88 5.81 7.54 10.11
CA GLU A 88 7.00 7.96 9.35
C GLU A 88 8.16 8.37 10.27
N GLU A 89 7.89 9.11 11.35
CA GLU A 89 8.94 9.56 12.28
C GLU A 89 9.67 8.39 12.96
N LEU A 90 8.97 7.27 13.20
CA LEU A 90 9.53 6.06 13.81
C LEU A 90 10.41 5.28 12.83
N ALA A 91 10.18 5.45 11.52
CA ALA A 91 11.02 4.86 10.50
C ALA A 91 12.38 5.56 10.35
N ARG A 92 12.51 6.79 10.88
CA ARG A 92 13.73 7.60 10.86
C ARG A 92 14.64 7.35 12.07
N ILE A 93 14.36 6.37 12.93
CA ILE A 93 15.17 6.10 14.13
C ILE A 93 16.61 5.71 13.72
N HIS A 94 17.54 6.62 14.01
CA HIS A 94 18.95 6.63 13.57
C HIS A 94 19.88 5.66 14.31
N ASN A 95 19.38 4.89 15.28
CA ASN A 95 20.20 3.91 15.99
C ASN A 95 20.13 2.58 15.22
N GLY A 96 21.19 2.26 14.48
CA GLY A 96 21.30 1.11 13.56
C GLY A 96 21.13 -0.30 14.14
N SER A 97 20.37 -0.48 15.22
CA SER A 97 20.06 -1.75 15.87
C SER A 97 18.56 -2.00 16.10
N GLU A 98 17.68 -1.01 15.93
CA GLU A 98 16.25 -1.19 16.22
C GLU A 98 15.47 -1.60 14.95
N ASP A 99 14.82 -2.76 15.00
CA ASP A 99 13.95 -3.26 13.93
C ASP A 99 12.61 -2.49 13.98
N PHE A 100 12.27 -1.73 12.93
CA PHE A 100 11.01 -0.97 12.83
C PHE A 100 9.77 -1.81 13.21
N PHE A 101 9.77 -3.11 12.88
CA PHE A 101 8.63 -4.01 13.08
C PHE A 101 8.50 -4.45 14.54
N GLU A 102 9.56 -4.28 15.33
CA GLU A 102 9.60 -4.56 16.76
C GLU A 102 9.48 -3.30 17.62
N HIS A 103 9.41 -2.11 17.01
CA HIS A 103 9.21 -0.87 17.75
C HIS A 103 7.89 -0.93 18.53
N PRO A 104 7.83 -0.55 19.83
CA PRO A 104 6.65 -0.74 20.68
C PRO A 104 5.36 -0.10 20.13
N GLU A 105 5.47 0.98 19.37
CA GLU A 105 4.33 1.65 18.74
C GLU A 105 3.90 1.02 17.40
N VAL A 106 4.78 0.29 16.72
CA VAL A 106 4.52 -0.32 15.41
C VAL A 106 4.09 -1.77 15.56
N LYS A 107 4.72 -2.47 16.50
CA LYS A 107 4.53 -3.90 16.75
C LYS A 107 3.05 -4.30 16.92
N PRO A 108 2.18 -3.55 17.64
CA PRO A 108 0.77 -3.91 17.74
C PRO A 108 0.04 -3.92 16.38
N TYR A 109 0.39 -3.02 15.47
CA TYR A 109 -0.20 -2.96 14.12
C TYR A 109 0.29 -4.13 13.26
N ILE A 110 1.60 -4.41 13.29
CA ILE A 110 2.19 -5.57 12.61
C ILE A 110 1.57 -6.87 13.12
N ASP A 111 1.47 -7.00 14.44
CA ASP A 111 0.93 -8.20 15.07
C ASP A 111 -0.54 -8.39 14.67
N ALA A 112 -1.35 -7.34 14.73
CA ALA A 112 -2.78 -7.40 14.43
C ALA A 112 -3.09 -7.62 12.93
N ILE A 113 -2.35 -6.98 12.03
CA ILE A 113 -2.67 -6.97 10.59
C ILE A 113 -1.93 -8.09 9.86
N PHE A 114 -0.63 -8.26 10.12
CA PHE A 114 0.25 -9.08 9.29
C PHE A 114 0.75 -10.36 9.94
N ARG A 115 0.74 -10.48 11.28
CA ARG A 115 1.13 -11.72 11.98
C ARG A 115 -0.05 -12.49 12.51
N PHE A 116 -1.18 -11.85 12.79
CA PHE A 116 -2.39 -12.56 13.15
C PHE A 116 -2.90 -13.35 11.95
N PRO A 117 -3.21 -14.65 12.11
CA PRO A 117 -3.50 -15.50 10.98
C PRO A 117 -4.65 -14.94 10.14
N ARG A 118 -4.40 -14.88 8.83
CA ARG A 118 -5.44 -14.65 7.83
C ARG A 118 -6.10 -13.25 7.88
N CYS A 119 -5.40 -12.27 8.45
CA CYS A 119 -5.79 -10.86 8.44
C CYS A 119 -5.27 -10.14 7.20
N ALA A 120 -4.04 -10.38 6.77
CA ALA A 120 -3.51 -9.78 5.56
C ALA A 120 -2.61 -10.72 4.78
N ALA A 121 -2.52 -10.48 3.47
CA ALA A 121 -1.54 -11.09 2.59
C ALA A 121 -0.99 -10.05 1.62
N VAL A 122 0.27 -10.26 1.22
CA VAL A 122 0.95 -9.44 0.22
C VAL A 122 1.20 -10.29 -1.01
N TYR A 123 0.74 -9.82 -2.16
CA TYR A 123 0.87 -10.49 -3.45
C TYR A 123 1.87 -9.73 -4.31
N PHE A 124 2.78 -10.46 -4.93
CA PHE A 124 3.64 -9.91 -5.98
C PHE A 124 2.88 -9.97 -7.31
N LEU A 125 2.59 -8.80 -7.88
CA LEU A 125 1.87 -8.69 -9.15
C LEU A 125 2.83 -8.76 -10.34
N GLY A 126 4.03 -8.19 -10.17
CA GLY A 126 5.06 -8.16 -11.21
C GLY A 126 6.05 -7.02 -11.02
N MET A 127 6.78 -6.72 -12.09
CA MET A 127 7.68 -5.59 -12.17
C MET A 127 7.52 -4.86 -13.49
N GLY A 128 7.77 -3.56 -13.47
CA GLY A 128 7.80 -2.68 -14.63
C GLY A 128 9.07 -1.85 -14.66
N PHE A 129 9.25 -1.13 -15.76
CA PHE A 129 10.31 -0.17 -15.93
C PHE A 129 9.72 1.09 -16.53
N ASP A 130 9.86 2.20 -15.83
CA ASP A 130 9.46 3.51 -16.35
C ASP A 130 10.60 4.05 -17.24
N PRO A 131 10.40 4.12 -18.57
CA PRO A 131 11.45 4.59 -19.48
C PRO A 131 11.74 6.09 -19.34
N LEU A 132 10.83 6.88 -18.77
CA LEU A 132 11.02 8.32 -18.59
C LEU A 132 11.92 8.61 -17.38
N THR A 133 11.64 7.96 -16.26
CA THR A 133 12.42 8.14 -15.01
C THR A 133 13.60 7.16 -14.92
N THR A 134 13.65 6.16 -15.80
CA THR A 134 14.63 5.06 -15.77
C THR A 134 14.57 4.28 -14.44
N LYS A 135 13.38 4.25 -13.82
CA LYS A 135 13.15 3.68 -12.51
C LYS A 135 12.49 2.29 -12.64
N PRO A 136 13.08 1.23 -12.06
CA PRO A 136 12.39 -0.04 -11.94
C PRO A 136 11.24 0.11 -10.94
N GLU A 137 10.09 -0.47 -11.25
CA GLU A 137 8.90 -0.40 -10.42
C GLU A 137 8.46 -1.81 -10.03
N ILE A 138 8.38 -2.06 -8.73
CA ILE A 138 7.90 -3.32 -8.15
C ILE A 138 6.42 -3.13 -7.86
N LEU A 139 5.60 -4.04 -8.38
CA LEU A 139 4.15 -3.96 -8.33
C LEU A 139 3.63 -5.02 -7.35
N VAL A 140 2.99 -4.58 -6.28
CA VAL A 140 2.46 -5.46 -5.23
C VAL A 140 1.00 -5.12 -4.93
N SER A 141 0.32 -6.04 -4.27
CA SER A 141 -0.98 -5.78 -3.65
C SER A 141 -0.97 -6.24 -2.21
N ILE A 142 -1.57 -5.45 -1.33
CA ILE A 142 -1.88 -5.83 0.04
C ILE A 142 -3.38 -6.09 0.09
N VAL A 143 -3.77 -7.28 0.51
CA VAL A 143 -5.17 -7.62 0.83
C VAL A 143 -5.30 -7.66 2.33
N VAL A 144 -6.23 -6.90 2.90
CA VAL A 144 -6.53 -6.90 4.34
C VAL A 144 -7.99 -7.28 4.56
N ASP A 145 -8.23 -8.22 5.47
CA ASP A 145 -9.55 -8.57 5.98
C ASP A 145 -9.84 -7.76 7.25
N TRP A 146 -10.54 -6.65 7.08
CA TRP A 146 -10.67 -5.66 8.15
C TRP A 146 -11.53 -6.14 9.33
N GLU A 147 -12.56 -6.91 9.03
CA GLU A 147 -13.36 -7.60 10.04
C GLU A 147 -12.47 -8.47 10.93
N ARG A 148 -11.54 -9.25 10.33
CA ARG A 148 -10.64 -10.11 11.10
C ARG A 148 -9.63 -9.36 11.94
N VAL A 149 -9.14 -8.22 11.45
CA VAL A 149 -8.21 -7.36 12.22
C VAL A 149 -8.83 -7.00 13.57
N ALA A 150 -10.13 -6.68 13.61
CA ALA A 150 -10.85 -6.35 14.85
C ALA A 150 -10.78 -7.44 15.95
N PHE A 151 -10.53 -8.70 15.57
CA PHE A 151 -10.43 -9.84 16.49
C PHE A 151 -9.01 -10.20 16.89
N ALA A 152 -7.99 -9.51 16.37
CA ALA A 152 -6.61 -9.81 16.70
C ALA A 152 -6.31 -9.51 18.19
N PRO A 153 -5.52 -10.37 18.87
CA PRO A 153 -5.08 -10.11 20.24
C PRO A 153 -4.18 -8.87 20.27
N ASP A 154 -4.25 -8.12 21.37
CA ASP A 154 -3.47 -6.90 21.58
C ASP A 154 -3.64 -5.83 20.47
N ASN A 155 -4.75 -5.91 19.73
CA ASN A 155 -5.09 -4.96 18.68
C ASN A 155 -5.19 -3.53 19.27
N PRO A 156 -4.53 -2.53 18.66
CA PRO A 156 -4.60 -1.12 19.08
C PRO A 156 -5.96 -0.44 18.78
N ARG A 157 -7.06 -1.20 18.85
CA ARG A 157 -8.46 -0.83 18.57
C ARG A 157 -8.80 -0.58 17.09
N LEU A 158 -8.03 -1.13 16.16
CA LEU A 158 -8.34 -1.19 14.72
C LEU A 158 -9.54 -2.08 14.43
N GLY A 159 -10.33 -1.75 13.42
CA GLY A 159 -11.46 -2.57 12.98
C GLY A 159 -12.67 -2.54 13.91
N HIS A 160 -12.59 -1.85 15.05
CA HIS A 160 -13.75 -1.57 15.91
C HIS A 160 -14.57 -0.36 15.42
N GLN A 161 -14.06 0.37 14.43
CA GLN A 161 -14.76 1.42 13.70
C GLN A 161 -14.67 1.13 12.19
N SER A 162 -15.21 2.03 11.35
CA SER A 162 -15.00 1.94 9.90
C SER A 162 -13.52 2.03 9.57
N PHE A 163 -13.10 1.32 8.52
CA PHE A 163 -11.75 1.42 7.97
C PHE A 163 -11.35 2.88 7.71
N GLU A 164 -12.28 3.65 7.15
CA GLU A 164 -12.12 5.08 6.87
C GLU A 164 -11.77 5.86 8.14
N LYS A 165 -12.42 5.62 9.28
CA LYS A 165 -12.12 6.30 10.54
C LYS A 165 -10.76 5.96 11.13
N ASP A 166 -10.34 4.70 10.97
CA ASP A 166 -9.03 4.25 11.41
C ASP A 166 -7.90 4.89 10.55
N MET A 167 -8.23 5.32 9.33
CA MET A 167 -7.34 6.06 8.42
C MET A 167 -7.43 7.60 8.51
N GLU A 168 -8.63 8.16 8.74
CA GLU A 168 -8.94 9.61 8.66
C GLU A 168 -8.03 10.48 9.54
N LYS A 169 -7.45 9.92 10.59
CA LYS A 169 -6.57 10.65 11.50
C LYS A 169 -5.16 10.89 10.96
N ASN A 170 -4.73 10.15 9.94
CA ASN A 170 -3.29 9.91 9.71
C ASN A 170 -2.86 10.01 8.23
N PHE A 171 -3.76 10.29 7.30
CA PHE A 171 -3.41 10.32 5.87
C PHE A 171 -2.98 11.73 5.43
N GLU A 172 -1.70 11.90 5.11
CA GLU A 172 -1.13 13.19 4.67
C GLU A 172 -1.13 13.39 3.12
N GLY A 173 -1.74 12.49 2.34
CA GLY A 173 -1.51 12.39 0.89
C GLY A 173 -2.54 13.02 -0.07
N GLY A 174 -3.66 13.57 0.42
CA GLY A 174 -4.80 13.99 -0.41
C GLY A 174 -6.11 13.25 -0.09
N GLU A 175 -7.05 13.22 -1.05
CA GLU A 175 -8.31 12.46 -0.89
C GLU A 175 -8.10 10.99 -1.27
N VAL A 176 -8.53 10.07 -0.39
CA VAL A 176 -8.56 8.63 -0.66
C VAL A 176 -9.95 8.23 -1.10
N HIS A 177 -10.04 7.51 -2.22
CA HIS A 177 -11.27 6.98 -2.76
C HIS A 177 -11.31 5.46 -2.59
N PHE A 178 -12.45 4.96 -2.10
CA PHE A 178 -12.71 3.53 -1.97
C PHE A 178 -13.74 3.08 -2.99
N GLU A 179 -13.32 2.22 -3.91
CA GLU A 179 -14.16 1.72 -4.98
C GLU A 179 -14.39 0.21 -4.86
N GLU A 180 -15.54 -0.28 -5.34
CA GLU A 180 -15.84 -1.72 -5.33
C GLU A 180 -14.75 -2.49 -6.06
N ALA A 181 -14.15 -3.47 -5.38
CA ALA A 181 -13.08 -4.32 -5.89
C ALA A 181 -13.63 -5.33 -6.90
N THR A 182 -13.88 -4.83 -8.11
CA THR A 182 -14.25 -5.62 -9.28
C THR A 182 -13.20 -5.43 -10.37
N SER A 183 -13.03 -6.44 -11.22
CA SER A 183 -12.12 -6.37 -12.35
C SER A 183 -12.45 -5.22 -13.30
N ASP A 184 -13.74 -4.88 -13.45
CA ASP A 184 -14.17 -3.79 -14.32
C ASP A 184 -13.84 -2.43 -13.73
N ASN A 185 -14.05 -2.22 -12.43
CA ASN A 185 -13.68 -0.96 -11.77
C ASN A 185 -12.17 -0.74 -11.75
N LEU A 186 -11.37 -1.78 -11.47
CA LEU A 186 -9.92 -1.69 -11.53
C LEU A 186 -9.44 -1.27 -12.94
N LYS A 187 -10.00 -1.86 -14.00
CA LYS A 187 -9.66 -1.46 -15.38
C LYS A 187 -10.11 -0.05 -15.69
N LYS A 188 -11.31 0.32 -15.26
CA LYS A 188 -11.87 1.66 -15.46
C LYS A 188 -10.94 2.72 -14.86
N GLU A 189 -10.61 2.62 -13.58
CA GLU A 189 -9.72 3.57 -12.90
C GLU A 189 -8.31 3.58 -13.52
N ALA A 190 -7.81 2.43 -13.97
CA ALA A 190 -6.49 2.34 -14.60
C ALA A 190 -6.42 3.01 -15.99
N ILE A 191 -7.50 2.97 -16.76
CA ILE A 191 -7.54 3.42 -18.17
C ILE A 191 -8.09 4.85 -18.26
N GLU A 192 -9.22 5.10 -17.60
CA GLU A 192 -9.95 6.36 -17.68
C GLU A 192 -9.50 7.36 -16.61
N GLY A 193 -8.98 6.86 -15.48
CA GLY A 193 -8.75 7.67 -14.30
C GLY A 193 -10.06 8.14 -13.65
N ARG A 194 -10.00 9.27 -12.95
CA ARG A 194 -11.07 9.81 -12.11
C ARG A 194 -10.94 11.31 -11.99
N ASN A 195 -12.09 12.01 -11.96
CA ASN A 195 -12.15 13.47 -11.84
C ASN A 195 -11.29 14.22 -12.88
N GLY A 196 -11.14 13.64 -14.08
CA GLY A 196 -10.29 14.19 -15.15
C GLY A 196 -8.78 14.02 -14.93
N LYS A 197 -8.37 13.28 -13.90
CA LYS A 197 -6.97 12.99 -13.57
C LYS A 197 -6.61 11.58 -14.06
N PRO A 198 -5.50 11.39 -14.79
CA PRO A 198 -5.06 10.08 -15.21
C PRO A 198 -4.41 9.32 -14.04
N ALA A 199 -4.45 7.99 -14.10
CA ALA A 199 -3.67 7.14 -13.20
C ALA A 199 -2.19 7.12 -13.60
N LEU A 200 -1.29 7.13 -12.61
CA LEU A 200 0.13 6.95 -12.85
C LEU A 200 0.42 5.58 -13.46
N PRO A 201 1.39 5.46 -14.38
CA PRO A 201 1.65 4.20 -15.09
C PRO A 201 1.84 3.00 -14.17
N ALA A 202 2.57 3.17 -13.06
CA ALA A 202 2.79 2.09 -12.10
C ALA A 202 1.51 1.70 -11.34
N GLY A 203 0.70 2.68 -10.93
CA GLY A 203 -0.58 2.42 -10.26
C GLY A 203 -1.61 1.79 -11.19
N ALA A 204 -1.70 2.32 -12.42
CA ALA A 204 -2.50 1.73 -13.49
C ALA A 204 -2.07 0.28 -13.76
N ALA A 205 -0.75 0.00 -13.80
CA ALA A 205 -0.24 -1.36 -13.96
C ALA A 205 -0.65 -2.28 -12.80
N CYS A 206 -0.57 -1.83 -11.54
CA CYS A 206 -1.06 -2.62 -10.40
C CYS A 206 -2.54 -3.00 -10.56
N MET A 207 -3.39 -2.02 -10.90
CA MET A 207 -4.83 -2.25 -11.10
C MET A 207 -5.11 -3.19 -12.28
N LEU A 208 -4.44 -2.99 -13.43
CA LEU A 208 -4.59 -3.85 -14.60
C LEU A 208 -4.14 -5.30 -14.33
N LEU A 209 -3.00 -5.48 -13.64
CA LEU A 209 -2.52 -6.80 -13.27
C LEU A 209 -3.46 -7.50 -12.29
N ALA A 210 -3.98 -6.78 -11.30
CA ALA A 210 -4.97 -7.28 -10.35
C ALA A 210 -6.28 -7.69 -11.05
N SER A 211 -6.71 -6.94 -12.08
CA SER A 211 -7.94 -7.19 -12.84
C SER A 211 -7.90 -8.39 -13.80
N ARG A 212 -6.78 -9.12 -13.84
CA ARG A 212 -6.64 -10.31 -14.70
C ARG A 212 -7.63 -11.39 -14.26
N PRO A 213 -8.23 -12.14 -15.21
CA PRO A 213 -9.23 -13.15 -14.87
C PRO A 213 -8.74 -14.14 -13.81
N GLY A 214 -9.52 -14.31 -12.74
CA GLY A 214 -9.24 -15.24 -11.64
C GLY A 214 -8.22 -14.74 -10.61
N PHE A 215 -7.50 -13.64 -10.88
CA PHE A 215 -6.44 -13.17 -10.00
C PHE A 215 -7.00 -12.35 -8.84
N LEU A 216 -7.94 -11.45 -9.12
CA LEU A 216 -8.67 -10.72 -8.09
C LEU A 216 -9.43 -11.66 -7.16
N GLU A 217 -10.14 -12.64 -7.73
CA GLU A 217 -10.88 -13.64 -6.97
C GLU A 217 -9.94 -14.48 -6.10
N HIS A 218 -8.77 -14.86 -6.62
CA HIS A 218 -7.76 -15.56 -5.84
C HIS A 218 -7.25 -14.72 -4.66
N MET A 219 -6.93 -13.45 -4.89
CA MET A 219 -6.45 -12.52 -3.85
C MET A 219 -7.52 -12.31 -2.76
N LEU A 220 -8.78 -12.13 -3.15
CA LEU A 220 -9.91 -11.93 -2.23
C LEU A 220 -10.34 -13.23 -1.52
N ALA A 221 -10.04 -14.40 -2.09
CA ALA A 221 -10.27 -15.71 -1.48
C ALA A 221 -9.23 -16.10 -0.43
N MET A 222 -8.32 -15.19 -0.05
CA MET A 222 -7.38 -15.37 1.05
C MET A 222 -8.08 -15.96 2.27
N LYS A 223 -7.68 -17.19 2.62
CA LYS A 223 -8.29 -18.00 3.68
C LYS A 223 -7.69 -17.72 5.03
#